data_AF-A0A971SAB8-F1
#
_entry.id   AF-A0A971SAB8-F1
#
_cell.length_a   1.000
_cell.length_b   1.000
_cell.length_c   1.000
_cell.angle_alpha   90.00
_cell.angle_beta   90.00
_cell.angle_gamma   90.00
#
_symmetry.space_group_name_H-M   'P 1'
#
loop_
_entity.id
_entity.type
_entity.pdbx_description
1 polymer ?
#
loop_
_entity_poly.entity_id
_entity_poly.type
_entity_poly.pdbx_seq_one_letter_code
_entity_poly.pdbx_strand_id
1 'polypeptide(L)'
;MKASRNFKWFIQLGLAFFLVSAAVYALFYVLFHDVDFIFHHFLIDLAFLPIDVFLVAVVFERLIHRREEAERAERMHLIIGSFFHEVGTDLVKSLAANYSHAVKPEHRMSDTWTKADFNRLRKALQEIVPRLEMSTAALIELRDFLIVKREYLLSLMGNDNLMESERFSQLLLAIFHLFEELDLRKDLQNLTRGDREHLSRDIRRVYLLLNEQWIDYLFHLKQNYPYLFSLAVRTNPFDPEARVEVGEEEHASRA
;
A
#
# COMPACT_ATOMS: atom_id res chain seq x y z
N MET A 1 -16.25 -24.92 15.14
CA MET A 1 -16.93 -26.05 14.48
C MET A 1 -16.72 -26.19 12.95
N LYS A 2 -16.14 -25.20 12.23
CA LYS A 2 -15.86 -25.30 10.77
C LYS A 2 -14.66 -26.20 10.41
N ALA A 3 -13.62 -26.27 11.25
CA ALA A 3 -12.41 -27.07 10.97
C ALA A 3 -12.67 -28.58 10.82
N SER A 4 -13.58 -29.15 11.63
CA SER A 4 -13.90 -30.60 11.60
C SER A 4 -14.58 -31.05 10.30
N ARG A 5 -15.24 -30.14 9.57
CA ARG A 5 -15.98 -30.46 8.35
C ARG A 5 -15.04 -30.57 7.15
N ASN A 6 -14.06 -29.67 7.08
CA ASN A 6 -13.04 -29.67 6.02
C ASN A 6 -12.13 -30.90 6.11
N PHE A 7 -11.79 -31.32 7.33
CA PHE A 7 -10.95 -32.50 7.56
C PHE A 7 -11.63 -33.81 7.12
N LYS A 8 -12.93 -33.98 7.44
CA LYS A 8 -13.70 -35.16 7.01
C LYS A 8 -13.83 -35.25 5.49
N TRP A 9 -14.06 -34.12 4.81
CA TRP A 9 -14.14 -34.10 3.35
C TRP A 9 -12.80 -34.45 2.69
N PHE A 10 -11.68 -33.95 3.24
CA PHE A 10 -10.35 -34.28 2.73
C PHE A 10 -10.04 -35.78 2.83
N ILE A 11 -10.39 -36.41 3.95
CA ILE A 11 -10.24 -37.87 4.12
C ILE A 11 -11.15 -38.63 3.14
N GLN A 12 -12.40 -38.22 2.98
CA GLN A 12 -13.33 -38.84 2.03
C GLN A 12 -12.81 -38.76 0.60
N LEU A 13 -12.24 -37.62 0.21
CA LEU A 13 -11.64 -37.42 -1.10
C LEU A 13 -10.40 -38.31 -1.30
N GLY A 14 -9.52 -38.38 -0.30
CA GLY A 14 -8.36 -39.28 -0.32
C GLY A 14 -8.77 -40.75 -0.46
N LEU A 15 -9.81 -41.17 0.27
CA LEU A 15 -10.36 -42.52 0.16
C LEU A 15 -10.96 -42.79 -1.23
N ALA A 16 -11.70 -41.83 -1.79
CA ALA A 16 -12.24 -41.96 -3.14
C ALA A 16 -11.13 -42.13 -4.19
N PHE A 17 -10.06 -41.32 -4.13
CA PHE A 17 -8.92 -41.47 -5.03
C PHE A 17 -8.19 -42.80 -4.86
N PHE A 18 -8.02 -43.27 -3.62
CA PHE A 18 -7.44 -44.57 -3.34
C PHE A 18 -8.26 -45.71 -3.98
N LEU A 19 -9.58 -45.68 -3.83
CA LEU A 19 -10.47 -46.67 -4.43
C LEU A 19 -10.45 -46.63 -5.97
N VAL A 20 -10.40 -45.43 -6.57
CA VAL A 20 -10.26 -45.27 -8.02
C VAL A 20 -8.93 -45.86 -8.50
N SER A 21 -7.82 -45.56 -7.83
CA SER A 21 -6.51 -46.12 -8.15
C SER A 21 -6.51 -47.65 -8.06
N ALA A 22 -7.07 -48.22 -6.98
CA ALA A 22 -7.20 -49.66 -6.81
C ALA A 22 -8.05 -50.31 -7.91
N ALA A 23 -9.16 -49.67 -8.31
CA ALA A 23 -10.01 -50.15 -9.39
C ALA A 23 -9.30 -50.13 -10.75
N VAL A 24 -8.48 -49.11 -11.03
CA VAL A 24 -7.68 -49.01 -12.25
C VAL A 24 -6.62 -50.12 -12.30
N TYR A 25 -5.88 -50.36 -11.21
CA TYR A 25 -4.92 -51.47 -11.17
C TYR A 25 -5.60 -52.84 -11.29
N ALA A 26 -6.77 -53.03 -10.67
CA ALA A 26 -7.54 -54.27 -10.80
C ALA A 26 -8.03 -54.50 -12.23
N LEU A 27 -8.52 -53.45 -12.90
CA LEU A 27 -8.92 -53.52 -14.32
C LEU A 27 -7.73 -53.86 -15.21
N PHE A 28 -6.57 -53.23 -14.99
CA PHE A 28 -5.35 -53.53 -15.73
C PHE A 28 -4.95 -55.00 -15.55
N TYR A 29 -5.01 -55.52 -14.33
CA TYR A 29 -4.74 -56.93 -14.06
C TYR A 29 -5.69 -57.87 -14.81
N VAL A 30 -7.01 -57.59 -14.81
CA VAL A 30 -7.99 -58.42 -15.54
C VAL A 30 -7.77 -58.40 -17.05
N LEU A 31 -7.28 -57.30 -17.61
CA LEU A 31 -7.03 -57.18 -19.05
C LEU A 31 -5.71 -57.85 -19.50
N PHE A 32 -4.64 -57.70 -18.72
CA PHE A 32 -3.28 -58.09 -19.15
C PHE A 32 -2.71 -59.28 -18.39
N HIS A 33 -3.24 -59.61 -17.21
CA HIS A 33 -2.80 -60.70 -16.33
C HIS A 33 -1.30 -60.65 -15.93
N ASP A 34 -0.65 -59.49 -16.06
CA ASP A 34 0.78 -59.29 -15.79
C ASP A 34 0.99 -58.59 -14.43
N VAL A 35 1.27 -59.39 -13.39
CA VAL A 35 1.49 -58.89 -12.02
C VAL A 35 2.87 -58.25 -11.89
N ASP A 36 3.87 -58.81 -12.56
CA ASP A 36 5.26 -58.36 -12.46
C ASP A 36 5.40 -56.94 -13.04
N PHE A 37 4.72 -56.68 -14.16
CA PHE A 37 4.65 -55.34 -14.73
C PHE A 37 4.03 -54.32 -13.76
N ILE A 38 2.88 -54.65 -13.14
CA ILE A 38 2.21 -53.76 -12.18
C ILE A 38 3.11 -53.50 -10.97
N PHE A 39 3.71 -54.55 -10.40
CA PHE A 39 4.52 -54.46 -9.20
C PHE A 39 5.80 -53.65 -9.44
N HIS A 40 6.48 -53.84 -10.57
CA HIS A 40 7.67 -53.08 -10.91
C HIS A 40 7.37 -51.58 -11.05
N HIS A 41 6.30 -51.22 -11.77
CA HIS A 41 5.92 -49.81 -11.95
C HIS A 41 5.44 -49.18 -10.64
N PHE A 42 4.67 -49.90 -9.82
CA PHE A 42 4.27 -49.42 -8.50
C PHE A 42 5.47 -49.09 -7.61
N LEU A 43 6.52 -49.93 -7.62
CA LEU A 43 7.75 -49.65 -6.87
C LEU A 43 8.49 -48.40 -7.39
N ILE A 44 8.52 -48.18 -8.70
CA ILE A 44 9.11 -46.97 -9.29
C ILE A 44 8.32 -45.72 -8.87
N ASP A 45 6.99 -45.75 -8.98
CA ASP A 45 6.13 -44.64 -8.58
C ASP A 45 6.27 -44.34 -7.08
N LEU A 46 6.32 -45.39 -6.24
CA LEU A 46 6.53 -45.26 -4.80
C LEU A 46 7.90 -44.68 -4.46
N ALA A 47 8.94 -45.04 -5.21
CA ALA A 47 10.29 -44.49 -5.03
C ALA A 47 10.37 -43.02 -5.46
N PHE A 48 9.56 -42.60 -6.43
CA PHE A 48 9.51 -41.21 -6.91
C PHE A 48 8.59 -40.30 -6.07
N LEU A 49 7.63 -40.88 -5.36
CA LEU A 49 6.66 -40.16 -4.50
C LEU A 49 7.28 -39.08 -3.60
N PRO A 50 8.44 -39.28 -2.92
CA PRO A 50 9.03 -38.22 -2.10
C PRO A 50 9.42 -36.98 -2.90
N ILE A 51 9.90 -37.16 -4.14
CA ILE A 51 10.28 -36.07 -5.04
C ILE A 51 9.03 -35.34 -5.52
N ASP A 52 8.00 -36.08 -5.92
CA ASP A 52 6.72 -35.50 -6.36
C ASP A 52 6.06 -34.67 -5.26
N VAL A 53 5.93 -35.23 -4.06
CA VAL A 53 5.32 -34.53 -2.93
C VAL A 53 6.10 -33.27 -2.59
N PHE A 54 7.44 -33.33 -2.58
CA PHE A 54 8.28 -32.16 -2.33
C PHE A 54 8.09 -31.09 -3.42
N LEU A 55 8.16 -31.47 -4.70
CA LEU A 55 8.01 -30.53 -5.81
C LEU A 55 6.65 -29.84 -5.77
N VAL A 56 5.59 -30.63 -5.61
CA VAL A 56 4.21 -30.15 -5.52
C VAL A 56 4.06 -29.22 -4.32
N ALA A 57 4.56 -29.61 -3.13
CA ALA A 57 4.50 -28.78 -1.92
C ALA A 57 5.20 -27.44 -2.10
N VAL A 58 6.43 -27.41 -2.64
CA VAL A 58 7.19 -26.17 -2.87
C VAL A 58 6.50 -25.25 -3.87
N VAL A 59 5.94 -25.80 -4.96
CA VAL A 59 5.19 -25.01 -5.95
C VAL A 59 3.93 -24.43 -5.31
N PHE A 60 3.17 -25.23 -4.56
CA PHE A 60 1.97 -24.75 -3.87
C PHE A 60 2.29 -23.70 -2.81
N GLU A 61 3.30 -23.91 -1.99
CA GLU A 61 3.75 -22.95 -0.98
C GLU A 61 4.11 -21.61 -1.63
N ARG A 62 4.86 -21.64 -2.74
CA ARG A 62 5.24 -20.41 -3.46
C ARG A 62 4.04 -19.69 -4.08
N LEU A 63 3.07 -20.43 -4.60
CA LEU A 63 1.84 -19.83 -5.15
C LEU A 63 0.99 -19.20 -4.05
N ILE A 64 0.84 -19.86 -2.91
CA ILE A 64 0.12 -19.35 -1.74
C ILE A 64 0.82 -18.09 -1.23
N HIS A 65 2.13 -18.13 -1.03
CA HIS A 65 2.91 -16.99 -0.56
C HIS A 65 2.76 -15.77 -1.47
N ARG A 66 2.87 -15.96 -2.79
CA ARG A 66 2.66 -14.86 -3.77
C ARG A 66 1.28 -14.24 -3.69
N ARG A 67 0.25 -15.07 -3.49
CA ARG A 67 -1.11 -14.59 -3.34
C ARG A 67 -1.28 -13.79 -2.05
N GLU A 68 -0.72 -14.28 -0.94
CA GLU A 68 -0.75 -13.58 0.34
C GLU A 68 -0.02 -12.23 0.28
N GLU A 69 1.17 -12.18 -0.34
CA GLU A 69 1.91 -10.94 -0.57
C GLU A 69 1.08 -9.93 -1.38
N ALA A 70 0.41 -10.38 -2.44
CA ALA A 70 -0.45 -9.53 -3.26
C ALA A 70 -1.66 -8.98 -2.47
N GLU A 71 -2.34 -9.84 -1.70
CA GLU A 71 -3.48 -9.42 -0.86
C GLU A 71 -3.03 -8.45 0.25
N ARG A 72 -1.85 -8.64 0.85
CA ARG A 72 -1.28 -7.71 1.85
C ARG A 72 -0.91 -6.37 1.22
N ALA A 73 -0.30 -6.38 0.04
CA ALA A 73 0.04 -5.15 -0.70
C ALA A 73 -1.22 -4.34 -1.10
N GLU A 74 -2.30 -5.01 -1.47
CA GLU A 74 -3.59 -4.33 -1.75
C GLU A 74 -4.16 -3.67 -0.49
N ARG A 75 -4.17 -4.38 0.64
CA ARG A 75 -4.59 -3.82 1.93
C ARG A 75 -3.75 -2.62 2.35
N MET A 76 -2.44 -2.66 2.11
CA MET A 76 -1.55 -1.54 2.36
C MET A 76 -1.98 -0.28 1.58
N HIS A 77 -2.32 -0.41 0.30
CA HIS A 77 -2.79 0.74 -0.48
C HIS A 77 -4.12 1.32 0.01
N LEU A 78 -5.01 0.49 0.56
CA LEU A 78 -6.25 0.98 1.20
C LEU A 78 -5.94 1.80 2.46
N ILE A 79 -4.98 1.36 3.28
CA ILE A 79 -4.53 2.08 4.48
C ILE A 79 -3.85 3.41 4.09
N ILE A 80 -2.99 3.40 3.07
CA ILE A 80 -2.38 4.62 2.54
C ILE A 80 -3.46 5.57 2.01
N GLY A 81 -4.48 5.03 1.34
CA GLY A 81 -5.61 5.81 0.85
C GLY A 81 -6.42 6.45 1.97
N SER A 82 -6.74 5.70 3.03
CA SER A 82 -7.42 6.28 4.20
C SER A 82 -6.54 7.33 4.87
N PHE A 83 -5.23 7.12 4.96
CA PHE A 83 -4.29 8.11 5.50
C PHE A 83 -4.33 9.42 4.71
N PHE A 84 -4.27 9.38 3.37
CA PHE A 84 -4.33 10.60 2.57
C PHE A 84 -5.68 11.30 2.66
N HIS A 85 -6.77 10.54 2.75
CA HIS A 85 -8.10 11.09 2.93
C HIS A 85 -8.26 11.83 4.27
N GLU A 86 -7.76 11.24 5.35
CA GLU A 86 -8.00 11.74 6.71
C GLU A 86 -6.96 12.78 7.19
N VAL A 87 -5.70 12.64 6.74
CA VAL A 87 -4.56 13.45 7.23
C VAL A 87 -3.66 13.93 6.11
N GLY A 88 -3.24 13.03 5.21
CA GLY A 88 -2.11 13.29 4.32
C GLY A 88 -2.32 14.47 3.38
N THR A 89 -3.50 14.62 2.78
CA THR A 89 -3.78 15.74 1.86
C THR A 89 -3.76 17.09 2.57
N ASP A 90 -4.38 17.19 3.73
CA ASP A 90 -4.39 18.45 4.50
C ASP A 90 -3.03 18.75 5.11
N LEU A 91 -2.26 17.72 5.48
CA LEU A 91 -0.89 17.88 5.91
C LEU A 91 -0.01 18.41 4.78
N VAL A 92 -0.15 17.92 3.54
CA VAL A 92 0.54 18.48 2.37
C VAL A 92 0.21 19.97 2.23
N LYS A 93 -1.08 20.34 2.31
CA LYS A 93 -1.52 21.74 2.21
C LYS A 93 -0.94 22.61 3.32
N SER A 94 -0.97 22.13 4.56
CA SER A 94 -0.43 22.86 5.72
C SER A 94 1.08 23.12 5.57
N LEU A 95 1.83 22.10 5.13
CA LEU A 95 3.28 22.20 4.96
C LEU A 95 3.69 23.05 3.74
N ALA A 96 2.90 23.05 2.67
CA ALA A 96 3.19 23.77 1.43
C ALA A 96 2.30 25.00 1.19
N ALA A 97 1.56 25.50 2.18
CA ALA A 97 0.62 26.62 2.00
C ALA A 97 1.29 27.81 1.29
N ASN A 98 2.49 28.18 1.75
CA ASN A 98 3.29 29.26 1.20
C ASN A 98 4.02 28.93 -0.12
N TYR A 99 4.02 27.68 -0.56
CA TYR A 99 4.73 27.20 -1.75
C TYR A 99 3.80 26.58 -2.80
N SER A 100 2.49 26.64 -2.57
CA SER A 100 1.45 26.18 -3.52
C SER A 100 1.63 26.80 -4.91
N HIS A 101 1.96 28.08 -4.97
CA HIS A 101 2.24 28.81 -6.22
C HIS A 101 3.57 28.41 -6.91
N ALA A 102 4.48 27.72 -6.21
CA ALA A 102 5.74 27.25 -6.79
C ALA A 102 5.53 26.00 -7.68
N VAL A 103 4.39 25.31 -7.54
CA VAL A 103 3.99 24.23 -8.44
C VAL A 103 3.38 24.84 -9.69
N LYS A 104 4.15 24.83 -10.78
CA LYS A 104 3.71 25.40 -12.06
C LYS A 104 2.43 24.71 -12.58
N PRO A 105 1.57 25.42 -13.35
CA PRO A 105 0.35 24.85 -13.94
C PRO A 105 0.58 23.61 -14.80
N GLU A 106 1.76 23.49 -15.44
CA GLU A 106 2.17 22.31 -16.22
C GLU A 106 2.33 21.02 -15.39
N HIS A 107 2.42 21.14 -14.06
CA HIS A 107 2.42 20.03 -13.11
C HIS A 107 1.05 19.77 -12.48
N ARG A 108 -0.03 20.40 -12.99
CA ARG A 108 -1.40 20.02 -12.63
C ARG A 108 -1.70 18.64 -13.17
N MET A 109 -2.15 17.77 -12.27
CA MET A 109 -2.45 16.38 -12.60
C MET A 109 -3.55 16.30 -13.65
N SER A 110 -3.40 15.36 -14.58
CA SER A 110 -4.36 15.09 -15.64
C SER A 110 -4.46 13.59 -15.90
N ASP A 111 -5.60 13.17 -16.44
CA ASP A 111 -5.84 11.79 -16.84
C ASP A 111 -4.87 11.29 -17.93
N THR A 112 -4.20 12.18 -18.64
CA THR A 112 -3.18 11.84 -19.66
C THR A 112 -1.78 11.59 -19.09
N TRP A 113 -1.58 11.76 -17.78
CA TRP A 113 -0.25 11.66 -17.18
C TRP A 113 0.40 10.29 -17.34
N THR A 114 1.68 10.31 -17.70
CA THR A 114 2.53 9.13 -17.78
C THR A 114 3.43 9.04 -16.55
N LYS A 115 4.16 7.92 -16.41
CA LYS A 115 5.20 7.80 -15.36
C LYS A 115 6.24 8.94 -15.42
N ALA A 116 6.51 9.49 -16.60
CA ALA A 116 7.44 10.60 -16.75
C ALA A 116 6.90 11.90 -16.12
N ASP A 117 5.59 12.14 -16.19
CA ASP A 117 4.92 13.29 -15.56
C ASP A 117 5.01 13.22 -14.04
N PHE A 118 4.72 12.07 -13.44
CA PHE A 118 4.88 11.86 -12.00
C PHE A 118 6.33 12.07 -11.53
N ASN A 119 7.31 11.65 -12.34
CA ASN A 119 8.72 11.93 -12.04
C ASN A 119 9.09 13.41 -12.15
N ARG A 120 8.49 14.16 -13.08
CA ARG A 120 8.65 15.62 -13.15
C ARG A 120 8.07 16.30 -11.92
N LEU A 121 6.85 15.93 -11.52
CA LEU A 121 6.22 16.43 -10.29
C LEU A 121 7.10 16.12 -9.07
N ARG A 122 7.64 14.89 -8.96
CA ARG A 122 8.54 14.51 -7.88
C ARG A 122 9.75 15.45 -7.77
N LYS A 123 10.41 15.74 -8.89
CA LYS A 123 11.54 16.68 -8.92
C LYS A 123 11.13 18.09 -8.50
N ALA A 124 10.01 18.59 -9.03
CA ALA A 124 9.50 19.91 -8.69
C ALA A 124 9.22 20.05 -7.18
N LEU A 125 8.61 19.05 -6.55
CA LEU A 125 8.36 19.06 -5.11
C LEU A 125 9.64 18.94 -4.28
N GLN A 126 10.65 18.19 -4.75
CA GLN A 126 11.97 18.11 -4.10
C GLN A 126 12.71 19.46 -4.11
N GLU A 127 12.53 20.28 -5.15
CA GLU A 127 13.12 21.64 -5.22
C GLU A 127 12.51 22.62 -4.21
N ILE A 128 11.34 22.31 -3.63
CA ILE A 128 10.72 23.11 -2.57
C ILE A 128 11.39 22.84 -1.22
N VAL A 129 11.82 21.59 -0.98
CA VAL A 129 12.34 21.12 0.33
C VAL A 129 13.38 22.05 0.94
N PRO A 130 14.44 22.51 0.23
CA PRO A 130 15.48 23.34 0.85
C PRO A 130 14.98 24.73 1.25
N ARG A 131 13.91 25.21 0.60
CA ARG A 131 13.32 26.54 0.82
C ARG A 131 12.23 26.53 1.87
N LEU A 132 11.80 25.34 2.30
CA LEU A 132 10.65 25.18 3.19
C LEU A 132 10.97 25.72 4.58
N GLU A 133 10.24 26.75 4.96
CA GLU A 133 10.25 27.40 6.26
C GLU A 133 8.82 27.69 6.71
N MET A 134 8.56 27.51 8.00
CA MET A 134 7.25 27.76 8.60
C MET A 134 7.34 28.92 9.60
N SER A 135 6.32 29.78 9.57
CA SER A 135 6.16 30.79 10.60
C SER A 135 5.75 30.14 11.92
N THR A 136 5.98 30.84 13.03
CA THR A 136 5.50 30.43 14.36
C THR A 136 4.00 30.14 14.36
N ALA A 137 3.19 30.97 13.69
CA ALA A 137 1.74 30.76 13.61
C ALA A 137 1.41 29.44 12.89
N ALA A 138 2.08 29.16 11.77
CA ALA A 138 1.90 27.93 11.03
C ALA A 138 2.34 26.68 11.82
N LEU A 139 3.38 26.79 12.66
CA LEU A 139 3.79 25.70 13.55
C LEU A 139 2.73 25.39 14.62
N ILE A 140 2.07 26.42 15.16
CA ILE A 140 0.98 26.25 16.13
C ILE A 140 -0.23 25.59 15.46
N GLU A 141 -0.61 26.06 14.26
CA GLU A 141 -1.71 25.45 13.49
C GLU A 141 -1.41 23.99 13.14
N LEU A 142 -0.17 23.68 12.75
CA LEU A 142 0.26 22.31 12.47
C LEU A 142 0.19 21.43 13.72
N ARG A 143 0.64 21.93 14.88
CA ARG A 143 0.54 21.20 16.15
C ARG A 143 -0.92 20.87 16.46
N ASP A 144 -1.80 21.89 16.42
CA ASP A 144 -3.20 21.73 16.79
C ASP A 144 -3.92 20.77 15.84
N PHE A 145 -3.59 20.81 14.54
CA PHE A 145 -4.04 19.81 13.56
C PHE A 145 -3.57 18.39 13.91
N LEU A 146 -2.29 18.20 14.23
CA LEU A 146 -1.73 16.88 14.55
C LEU A 146 -2.28 16.31 15.87
N ILE A 147 -2.56 17.17 16.87
CA ILE A 147 -3.23 16.76 18.11
C ILE A 147 -4.59 16.12 17.81
N VAL A 148 -5.39 16.76 16.96
CA VAL A 148 -6.73 16.25 16.58
C VAL A 148 -6.62 14.91 15.85
N LYS A 149 -5.59 14.72 15.02
CA LYS A 149 -5.38 13.49 14.23
C LYS A 149 -4.60 12.39 14.96
N ARG A 150 -4.16 12.63 16.20
CA ARG A 150 -3.27 11.73 16.96
C ARG A 150 -3.80 10.30 17.08
N GLU A 151 -5.05 10.13 17.54
CA GLU A 151 -5.66 8.80 17.73
C GLU A 151 -5.75 8.03 16.41
N TYR A 152 -6.08 8.72 15.31
CA TYR A 152 -6.10 8.12 13.99
C TYR A 152 -4.70 7.65 13.55
N LEU A 153 -3.69 8.51 13.68
CA LEU A 153 -2.31 8.14 13.34
C LEU A 153 -1.80 6.98 14.22
N LEU A 154 -2.20 6.90 15.49
CA LEU A 154 -1.83 5.81 16.40
C LEU A 154 -2.46 4.49 15.95
N SER A 155 -3.72 4.54 15.50
CA SER A 155 -4.41 3.37 14.95
C SER A 155 -3.74 2.82 13.69
N LEU A 156 -3.14 3.69 12.87
CA LEU A 156 -2.37 3.28 11.69
C LEU A 156 -1.05 2.59 12.08
N MET A 157 -0.35 3.08 13.12
CA MET A 157 0.87 2.45 13.62
C MET A 157 0.65 1.06 14.21
N GLY A 158 -0.53 0.83 14.78
CA GLY A 158 -0.94 -0.47 15.31
C GLY A 158 -1.42 -1.47 14.26
N ASN A 159 -1.41 -1.13 12.96
CA ASN A 159 -1.91 -2.01 11.91
C ASN A 159 -0.84 -3.02 11.48
N ASP A 160 -1.15 -4.32 11.58
CA ASP A 160 -0.21 -5.41 11.25
C ASP A 160 0.31 -5.36 9.81
N ASN A 161 -0.45 -4.78 8.87
CA ASN A 161 -0.01 -4.68 7.48
C ASN A 161 1.08 -3.61 7.30
N LEU A 162 1.27 -2.69 8.25
CA LEU A 162 2.21 -1.56 8.14
C LEU A 162 3.64 -1.99 7.76
N MET A 163 4.03 -3.18 8.22
CA MET A 163 5.33 -3.82 7.96
C MET A 163 5.64 -4.02 6.47
N GLU A 164 4.63 -4.03 5.60
CA GLU A 164 4.79 -4.24 4.16
C GLU A 164 5.33 -3.00 3.42
N SER A 165 5.26 -1.81 4.03
CA SER A 165 5.77 -0.57 3.44
C SER A 165 6.72 0.12 4.41
N GLU A 166 8.01 -0.09 4.18
CA GLU A 166 9.09 0.61 4.91
C GLU A 166 8.92 2.14 4.79
N ARG A 167 8.57 2.62 3.58
CA ARG A 167 8.38 4.04 3.30
C ARG A 167 7.22 4.65 4.09
N PHE A 168 6.07 3.98 4.11
CA PHE A 168 4.90 4.48 4.83
C PHE A 168 5.11 4.42 6.35
N SER A 169 5.77 3.38 6.84
CA SER A 169 6.20 3.28 8.24
C SER A 169 7.13 4.44 8.63
N GLN A 170 8.13 4.75 7.80
CA GLN A 170 9.04 5.87 8.01
C GLN A 170 8.32 7.22 7.98
N LEU A 171 7.33 7.39 7.09
CA LEU A 171 6.50 8.59 7.05
C LEU A 171 5.70 8.77 8.35
N LEU A 172 5.00 7.74 8.82
CA LEU A 172 4.24 7.80 10.07
C LEU A 172 5.16 8.14 11.24
N LEU A 173 6.32 7.47 11.34
CA LEU A 173 7.31 7.76 12.38
C LEU A 173 7.80 9.21 12.34
N ALA A 174 8.09 9.75 11.15
CA ALA A 174 8.53 11.12 10.99
C ALA A 174 7.43 12.12 11.40
N ILE A 175 6.17 11.85 11.07
CA ILE A 175 5.02 12.67 11.48
C ILE A 175 4.87 12.63 13.01
N PHE A 176 4.96 11.45 13.62
CA PHE A 176 4.88 11.31 15.07
C PHE A 176 6.01 12.03 15.79
N HIS A 177 7.24 11.89 15.30
CA HIS A 177 8.38 12.59 15.88
C HIS A 177 8.19 14.12 15.82
N LEU A 178 7.76 14.65 14.67
CA LEU A 178 7.45 16.08 14.53
C LEU A 178 6.32 16.50 15.47
N PHE A 179 5.27 15.70 15.58
CA PHE A 179 4.16 15.94 16.51
C PHE A 179 4.65 16.01 17.97
N GLU A 180 5.44 15.03 18.42
CA GLU A 180 5.98 14.99 19.78
C GLU A 180 6.85 16.22 20.08
N GLU A 181 7.71 16.62 19.14
CA GLU A 181 8.49 17.84 19.29
C GLU A 181 7.62 19.09 19.43
N LEU A 182 6.54 19.19 18.67
CA LEU A 182 5.64 20.35 18.71
C LEU A 182 4.76 20.36 19.98
N ASP A 183 4.34 19.20 20.46
CA ASP A 183 3.46 19.05 21.63
C ASP A 183 4.22 19.26 22.95
N LEU A 184 5.45 18.74 23.06
CA LEU A 184 6.28 18.88 24.26
C LEU A 184 6.82 20.31 24.47
N ARG A 185 6.85 21.13 23.42
CA ARG A 185 7.34 22.51 23.50
C ARG A 185 6.25 23.42 24.06
N LYS A 186 6.47 23.90 25.29
CA LYS A 186 5.56 24.81 26.00
C LYS A 186 5.34 26.16 25.29
N ASP A 187 6.34 26.65 24.57
CA ASP A 187 6.27 27.94 23.87
C ASP A 187 6.92 27.84 22.47
N LEU A 188 6.08 27.87 21.43
CA LEU A 188 6.51 27.92 20.03
C LEU A 188 6.76 29.36 19.53
N GLN A 189 6.37 30.37 20.31
CA GLN A 189 6.57 31.78 19.97
C GLN A 189 8.01 32.23 20.20
N ASN A 190 8.65 31.72 21.26
CA ASN A 190 10.02 32.08 21.63
C ASN A 190 11.03 30.94 21.43
N LEU A 191 11.04 30.35 20.23
CA LEU A 191 12.01 29.31 19.87
C LEU A 191 13.42 29.88 19.71
N THR A 192 14.42 29.17 20.24
CA THR A 192 15.83 29.48 19.95
C THR A 192 16.13 29.25 18.47
N ARG A 193 17.23 29.84 17.96
CA ARG A 193 17.66 29.60 16.57
C ARG A 193 17.90 28.11 16.29
N GLY A 194 18.54 27.40 17.23
CA GLY A 194 18.83 25.97 17.09
C GLY A 194 17.55 25.12 17.05
N ASP A 195 16.55 25.44 17.88
CA ASP A 195 15.25 24.76 17.87
C ASP A 195 14.50 24.99 16.56
N ARG A 196 14.53 26.23 16.04
CA ARG A 196 13.90 26.56 14.77
C ARG A 196 14.55 25.82 13.60
N GLU A 197 15.87 25.73 13.59
CA GLU A 197 16.63 24.94 12.60
C GLU A 197 16.35 23.43 12.74
N HIS A 198 16.18 22.92 13.97
CA HIS A 198 15.81 21.53 14.23
C HIS A 198 14.44 21.20 13.64
N LEU A 199 13.40 21.94 14.04
CA LEU A 199 12.03 21.75 13.54
C LEU A 199 11.98 21.89 12.01
N SER A 200 12.70 22.86 11.44
CA SER A 200 12.76 23.03 9.98
C SER A 200 13.30 21.78 9.28
N ARG A 201 14.29 21.09 9.86
CA ARG A 201 14.80 19.81 9.31
C ARG A 201 13.78 18.70 9.40
N ASP A 202 13.06 18.57 10.50
CA ASP A 202 12.04 17.53 10.66
C ASP A 202 10.83 17.78 9.75
N ILE A 203 10.39 19.03 9.61
CA ILE A 203 9.33 19.40 8.68
C ILE A 203 9.73 19.07 7.24
N ARG A 204 10.98 19.38 6.85
CA ARG A 204 11.50 19.01 5.53
C ARG A 204 11.53 17.50 5.31
N ARG A 205 11.89 16.72 6.34
CA ARG A 205 11.86 15.25 6.31
C ARG A 205 10.43 14.74 6.09
N VAL A 206 9.46 15.23 6.88
CA VAL A 206 8.05 14.87 6.75
C VAL A 206 7.53 15.24 5.36
N TYR A 207 7.79 16.47 4.91
CA TYR A 207 7.35 16.93 3.59
C TYR A 207 7.90 16.07 2.46
N LEU A 208 9.19 15.71 2.49
CA LEU A 208 9.78 14.85 1.47
C LEU A 208 9.12 13.46 1.44
N LEU A 209 9.05 12.79 2.60
CA LEU A 209 8.46 11.44 2.70
C LEU A 209 6.98 11.45 2.29
N LEU A 210 6.23 12.48 2.72
CA LEU A 210 4.80 12.62 2.45
C LEU A 210 4.53 12.78 0.96
N ASN A 211 5.26 13.66 0.28
CA ASN A 211 5.08 13.89 -1.15
C ASN A 211 5.54 12.70 -1.99
N GLU A 212 6.61 12.03 -1.59
CA GLU A 212 7.03 10.80 -2.26
C GLU A 212 5.96 9.71 -2.17
N GLN A 213 5.42 9.49 -0.96
CA GLN A 213 4.35 8.53 -0.73
C GLN A 213 3.06 8.91 -1.45
N TRP A 214 2.76 10.21 -1.54
CA TRP A 214 1.59 10.72 -2.24
C TRP A 214 1.68 10.48 -3.74
N ILE A 215 2.83 10.77 -4.35
CA ILE A 215 3.07 10.51 -5.79
C ILE A 215 2.96 9.01 -6.11
N ASP A 216 3.54 8.16 -5.27
CA ASP A 216 3.45 6.71 -5.45
C ASP A 216 2.00 6.21 -5.31
N TYR A 217 1.27 6.74 -4.32
CA TYR A 217 -0.16 6.44 -4.13
C TYR A 217 -1.00 6.88 -5.35
N LEU A 218 -0.80 8.10 -5.85
CA LEU A 218 -1.49 8.61 -7.03
C LEU A 218 -1.20 7.77 -8.28
N PHE A 219 0.07 7.37 -8.47
CA PHE A 219 0.44 6.49 -9.56
C PHE A 219 -0.26 5.13 -9.44
N HIS A 220 -0.33 4.56 -8.23
CA HIS A 220 -1.07 3.33 -7.96
C HIS A 220 -2.57 3.47 -8.26
N LEU A 221 -3.21 4.56 -7.81
CA LEU A 221 -4.62 4.85 -8.12
C LEU A 221 -4.84 4.93 -9.63
N LYS A 222 -3.94 5.60 -10.36
CA LYS A 222 -4.07 5.70 -11.82
C LYS A 222 -4.08 4.35 -12.51
N GLN A 223 -3.26 3.41 -12.04
CA GLN A 223 -3.14 2.07 -12.66
C GLN A 223 -4.31 1.15 -12.28
N ASN A 224 -4.77 1.20 -11.04
CA ASN A 224 -5.67 0.17 -10.49
C ASN A 224 -7.07 0.69 -10.15
N TYR A 225 -7.22 1.98 -9.86
CA TYR A 225 -8.47 2.60 -9.43
C TYR A 225 -8.71 3.96 -10.12
N PRO A 226 -8.94 4.01 -11.45
CA PRO A 226 -9.04 5.26 -12.20
C PRO A 226 -10.10 6.24 -11.67
N TYR A 227 -11.19 5.73 -11.08
CA TYR A 227 -12.24 6.55 -10.47
C TYR A 227 -11.75 7.31 -9.23
N LEU A 228 -10.91 6.69 -8.38
CA LEU A 228 -10.27 7.36 -7.25
C LEU A 228 -9.20 8.34 -7.71
N PHE A 229 -8.47 8.00 -8.79
CA PHE A 229 -7.49 8.91 -9.38
C PHE A 229 -8.17 10.20 -9.88
N SER A 230 -9.29 10.10 -10.58
CA SER A 230 -10.06 11.27 -11.05
C SER A 230 -10.55 12.15 -9.88
N LEU A 231 -10.90 11.57 -8.73
CA LEU A 231 -11.19 12.35 -7.53
C LEU A 231 -9.94 13.04 -6.98
N ALA A 232 -8.81 12.32 -6.88
CA ALA A 232 -7.57 12.86 -6.36
C ALA A 232 -6.99 14.02 -7.22
N VAL A 233 -7.20 13.97 -8.54
CA VAL A 233 -6.88 15.08 -9.46
C VAL A 233 -7.69 16.32 -9.12
N ARG A 234 -9.00 16.16 -8.86
CA ARG A 234 -9.91 17.26 -8.54
C ARG A 234 -9.72 17.84 -7.14
N THR A 235 -9.14 17.06 -6.22
CA THR A 235 -8.81 17.50 -4.85
C THR A 235 -7.31 17.77 -4.67
N ASN A 236 -6.59 18.04 -5.76
CA ASN A 236 -5.14 18.23 -5.74
C ASN A 236 -4.75 19.37 -4.77
N PRO A 237 -3.95 19.11 -3.72
CA PRO A 237 -3.55 20.14 -2.75
C PRO A 237 -2.67 21.25 -3.35
N PHE A 238 -2.10 21.03 -4.54
CA PHE A 238 -1.28 22.01 -5.26
C PHE A 238 -2.04 22.76 -6.36
N ASP A 239 -3.34 22.52 -6.53
CA ASP A 239 -4.16 23.28 -7.46
C ASP A 239 -5.13 24.21 -6.71
N PRO A 240 -4.90 25.54 -6.72
CA PRO A 240 -5.79 26.50 -6.09
C PRO A 240 -7.21 26.52 -6.69
N GLU A 241 -7.37 26.04 -7.92
CA GLU A 241 -8.65 25.98 -8.66
C GLU A 241 -9.35 24.62 -8.51
N ALA A 242 -8.84 23.72 -7.67
CA ALA A 242 -9.40 22.40 -7.41
C ALA A 242 -10.88 22.48 -6.96
N ARG A 243 -11.79 21.85 -7.72
CA ARG A 243 -13.22 21.74 -7.38
C ARG A 243 -13.66 20.28 -7.35
N VAL A 244 -14.40 19.91 -6.31
CA VAL A 244 -14.88 18.54 -6.09
C VAL A 244 -16.05 18.19 -7.01
N GLU A 245 -16.93 19.16 -7.27
CA GLU A 245 -18.14 18.99 -8.07
C GLU A 245 -17.80 18.84 -9.56
N VAL A 246 -18.44 17.88 -10.23
CA VAL A 246 -18.35 17.72 -11.69
C VAL A 246 -19.33 18.73 -12.31
N GLY A 247 -18.84 19.64 -13.15
CA GLY A 247 -19.71 20.53 -13.91
C GLY A 247 -20.57 19.74 -14.90
N GLU A 248 -21.81 20.17 -15.15
CA GLU A 248 -22.79 19.47 -16.02
C GLU A 248 -22.26 19.14 -17.43
N GLU A 249 -21.26 19.86 -17.94
CA GLU A 249 -20.66 19.65 -19.26
C GLU A 249 -19.75 18.40 -19.35
N GLU A 250 -19.18 17.92 -18.24
CA GLU A 250 -18.24 16.79 -18.28
C GLU A 250 -18.95 15.41 -18.30
N HIS A 251 -20.23 15.38 -17.90
CA HIS A 251 -21.07 14.17 -17.97
C HIS A 251 -21.38 13.73 -19.40
N ALA A 252 -21.40 14.65 -20.38
CA ALA A 252 -21.72 14.35 -21.77
C ALA A 252 -20.54 13.76 -22.57
N SER A 253 -19.31 13.85 -22.07
CA SER A 253 -18.09 13.40 -22.75
C SER A 253 -17.62 11.99 -22.29
N ARG A 254 -18.18 11.48 -21.18
CA ARG A 254 -17.77 10.22 -20.55
C ARG A 254 -18.85 9.12 -20.55
N ALA A 255 -19.99 9.35 -21.23
CA ALA A 255 -21.01 8.34 -21.53
C ALA A 255 -20.83 7.82 -22.97
#